data_AF-A0A524MNK5-F1
#
_entry.id   AF-A0A524MNK5-F1
#
_cell.length_a   1.000
_cell.length_b   1.000
_cell.length_c   1.000
_cell.angle_alpha   90.00
_cell.angle_beta   90.00
_cell.angle_gamma   90.00
#
_symmetry.space_group_name_H-M   'P 1'
#
loop_
_entity.id
_entity.type
_entity.pdbx_description
1 polymer ?
#
loop_
_entity_poly.entity_id
_entity_poly.type
_entity_poly.pdbx_seq_one_letter_code
_entity_poly.pdbx_strand_id
1 'polypeptide(L)'
;MIKNHKQDSQSCCLATRGTSAGVFVAAMLFLISGLVCGFADEAIRIGDSMDRVLEVFDTPQGVVKGGGQTILIYDRGMVTLIGGKVVKIEIVSPAQLEENRLETERERAESRKADALARQRRIVDGNAELATRRADVAFGKLTAADRVAYWKSFQGRYPEVSVGAELESAESDLAAANVEKVKAEKERLAKVIAEKEKEEAEVADRLSKSVGSWHLRHNRAELKRVREELTDLKQNLSAL
;
A
#
# COMPACT_ATOMS: atom_id res chain seq x y z
N MET A 1 -5.64 40.72 15.50
CA MET A 1 -5.65 41.98 14.71
C MET A 1 -4.23 42.25 14.26
N ILE A 2 -3.94 42.23 12.95
CA ILE A 2 -2.94 43.04 12.22
C ILE A 2 -2.91 42.57 10.76
N LYS A 3 -3.51 43.42 9.92
CA LYS A 3 -3.20 43.84 8.54
C LYS A 3 -2.94 42.82 7.42
N ASN A 4 -3.97 42.77 6.55
CA ASN A 4 -3.93 42.66 5.09
C ASN A 4 -2.67 43.19 4.40
N HIS A 5 -2.20 42.46 3.39
CA HIS A 5 -1.53 43.03 2.22
C HIS A 5 -2.18 42.52 0.91
N LYS A 6 -3.07 43.37 0.39
CA LYS A 6 -3.30 43.73 -1.03
C LYS A 6 -1.95 43.97 -1.75
N GLN A 7 -1.74 43.93 -3.06
CA GLN A 7 -2.49 43.73 -4.31
C GLN A 7 -1.42 43.88 -5.43
N ASP A 8 -1.81 43.63 -6.68
CA ASP A 8 -1.19 44.12 -7.94
C ASP A 8 0.06 43.33 -8.41
N SER A 9 0.28 43.04 -9.70
CA SER A 9 -0.09 43.71 -10.96
C SER A 9 0.18 42.73 -12.11
N GLN A 10 -0.75 42.44 -13.02
CA GLN A 10 -0.88 43.03 -14.36
C GLN A 10 0.41 43.25 -15.17
N SER A 11 0.57 42.49 -16.27
CA SER A 11 1.04 42.93 -17.60
C SER A 11 0.67 41.81 -18.58
N CYS A 12 -0.18 42.01 -19.60
CA CYS A 12 0.06 42.77 -20.84
C CYS A 12 1.29 42.21 -21.58
N CYS A 13 1.35 41.96 -22.88
CA CYS A 13 0.50 42.12 -24.05
C CYS A 13 1.29 41.43 -25.20
N LEU A 14 0.60 40.96 -26.24
CA LEU A 14 0.96 41.08 -27.68
C LEU A 14 0.62 39.82 -28.49
N ALA A 15 -0.48 39.97 -29.21
CA ALA A 15 -0.85 39.20 -30.37
C ALA A 15 0.06 39.55 -31.56
N THR A 16 0.48 38.55 -32.33
CA THR A 16 0.98 38.73 -33.69
C THR A 16 0.12 37.88 -34.64
N ARG A 17 -0.73 38.59 -35.40
CA ARG A 17 -1.48 38.09 -36.55
C ARG A 17 -0.51 37.93 -37.71
N GLY A 18 -0.41 36.72 -38.27
CA GLY A 18 0.23 36.44 -39.54
C GLY A 18 -0.81 36.10 -40.60
N THR A 19 -1.29 37.11 -41.31
CA THR A 19 -2.04 36.98 -42.57
C THR A 19 -1.06 36.83 -43.72
N SER A 20 -1.15 35.75 -44.48
CA SER A 20 -0.63 35.69 -45.84
C SER A 20 -1.68 35.08 -46.76
N ALA A 21 -2.33 35.97 -47.52
CA ALA A 21 -3.13 35.64 -48.68
C ALA A 21 -2.19 35.17 -49.80
N GLY A 22 -2.57 34.09 -50.47
CA GLY A 22 -1.95 33.59 -51.69
C GLY A 22 -3.02 33.00 -52.59
N VAL A 23 -3.45 33.78 -53.56
CA VAL A 23 -4.36 33.45 -54.67
C VAL A 23 -3.55 32.86 -55.82
N PHE A 24 -3.98 31.74 -56.43
CA PHE A 24 -3.78 31.30 -57.85
C PHE A 24 -4.48 29.93 -57.98
N VAL A 25 -5.67 29.76 -58.56
CA VAL A 25 -6.13 29.80 -59.98
C VAL A 25 -5.56 28.68 -60.87
N ALA A 26 -6.47 28.04 -61.62
CA ALA A 26 -6.35 27.10 -62.75
C ALA A 26 -6.31 25.60 -62.36
N ALA A 27 -7.43 24.87 -62.42
CA ALA A 27 -8.13 24.38 -63.62
C ALA A 27 -7.28 23.42 -64.46
N MET A 28 -7.38 22.12 -64.18
CA MET A 28 -7.16 21.08 -65.19
C MET A 28 -8.17 19.95 -64.99
N LEU A 29 -9.17 19.99 -65.87
CA LEU A 29 -10.21 19.01 -66.09
C LEU A 29 -9.53 17.73 -66.63
N PHE A 30 -9.39 16.69 -65.82
CA PHE A 30 -9.06 15.35 -66.30
C PHE A 30 -10.22 14.40 -66.00
N LEU A 31 -10.96 14.17 -67.08
CA LEU A 31 -12.05 13.24 -67.25
C LEU A 31 -11.45 11.82 -67.29
N ILE A 32 -11.47 11.11 -66.15
CA ILE A 32 -11.31 9.65 -66.11
C ILE A 32 -12.53 9.09 -65.39
N SER A 33 -13.60 8.90 -66.17
CA SER A 33 -14.66 7.95 -65.88
C SER A 33 -14.08 6.54 -66.01
N GLY A 34 -14.00 5.80 -64.90
CA GLY A 34 -13.63 4.40 -64.94
C GLY A 34 -13.49 3.79 -63.56
N LEU A 35 -14.46 2.95 -63.20
CA LEU A 35 -14.46 2.05 -62.05
C LEU A 35 -14.75 2.69 -60.67
N VAL A 36 -16.03 3.06 -60.50
CA VAL A 36 -16.67 2.97 -59.18
C VAL A 36 -16.82 1.48 -58.86
N CYS A 37 -15.75 0.85 -58.36
CA CYS A 37 -15.94 -0.25 -57.42
C CYS A 37 -16.48 0.44 -56.17
N GLY A 38 -17.80 0.48 -56.05
CA GLY A 38 -18.44 0.76 -54.78
C GLY A 38 -17.97 -0.32 -53.82
N PHE A 39 -17.00 0.00 -52.97
CA PHE A 39 -16.94 -0.59 -51.65
C PHE A 39 -18.23 -0.15 -50.96
N ALA A 40 -19.32 -0.86 -51.24
CA ALA A 40 -20.42 -0.91 -50.32
C ALA A 40 -19.78 -1.48 -49.06
N ASP A 41 -19.52 -0.58 -48.11
CA ASP A 41 -19.13 -0.88 -46.75
C ASP A 41 -20.29 -1.69 -46.18
N GLU A 42 -20.30 -2.99 -46.46
CA GLU A 42 -21.44 -3.87 -46.20
C GLU A 42 -21.39 -4.24 -44.72
N ALA A 43 -21.71 -3.24 -43.92
CA ALA A 43 -21.75 -3.30 -42.49
C ALA A 43 -22.75 -4.39 -42.07
N ILE A 44 -22.25 -5.33 -41.27
CA ILE A 44 -23.07 -6.35 -40.63
C ILE A 44 -24.22 -5.69 -39.87
N ARG A 45 -25.40 -6.29 -39.98
CA ARG A 45 -26.61 -5.84 -39.29
C ARG A 45 -27.02 -6.84 -38.23
N ILE A 46 -27.78 -6.34 -37.26
CA ILE A 46 -28.45 -7.20 -36.28
C ILE A 46 -29.40 -8.13 -37.03
N GLY A 47 -29.30 -9.43 -36.74
CA GLY A 47 -30.06 -10.49 -37.40
C GLY A 47 -29.29 -11.28 -38.45
N ASP A 48 -28.11 -10.83 -38.87
CA ASP A 48 -27.25 -11.54 -39.82
C ASP A 48 -26.76 -12.88 -39.26
N SER A 49 -26.49 -13.84 -40.15
CA SER A 49 -25.99 -15.16 -39.78
C SER A 49 -24.50 -15.14 -39.45
N MET A 50 -24.05 -16.15 -38.70
CA MET A 50 -22.62 -16.32 -38.40
C MET A 50 -21.74 -16.38 -39.66
N ASP A 51 -22.19 -17.07 -40.71
CA ASP A 51 -21.42 -17.21 -41.95
C ASP A 51 -21.18 -15.84 -42.60
N ARG A 52 -22.19 -14.96 -42.56
CA ARG A 52 -22.04 -13.59 -43.05
C ARG A 52 -21.03 -12.78 -42.23
N VAL A 53 -20.95 -13.03 -40.92
CA VAL A 53 -19.96 -12.37 -40.06
C VAL A 53 -18.54 -12.80 -40.39
N LEU A 54 -18.34 -14.09 -40.64
CA LEU A 54 -17.03 -14.65 -41.02
C LEU A 54 -16.60 -14.20 -42.42
N GLU A 55 -17.56 -13.92 -43.31
CA GLU A 55 -17.28 -13.38 -44.64
C GLU A 55 -16.77 -11.92 -44.58
N VAL A 56 -17.32 -11.10 -43.67
CA VAL A 56 -17.01 -9.66 -43.60
C VAL A 56 -15.81 -9.35 -42.70
N PHE A 57 -15.66 -10.03 -41.56
CA PHE A 57 -14.62 -9.73 -40.55
C PHE A 57 -13.50 -10.77 -40.45
N ASP A 58 -13.42 -11.69 -41.42
CA ASP A 58 -12.51 -12.82 -41.42
C ASP A 58 -12.67 -13.73 -40.17
N THR A 59 -11.61 -14.47 -39.84
CA THR A 59 -11.59 -15.42 -38.74
C THR A 59 -11.45 -14.69 -37.39
N PRO A 60 -12.32 -14.93 -36.41
CA PRO A 60 -12.21 -14.33 -35.09
C PRO A 60 -10.96 -14.84 -34.36
N GLN A 61 -10.35 -13.98 -33.55
CA GLN A 61 -9.21 -14.33 -32.69
C GLN A 61 -9.60 -15.27 -31.54
N GLY A 62 -10.87 -15.20 -31.12
CA GLY A 62 -11.40 -16.02 -30.06
C GLY A 62 -12.89 -16.24 -30.19
N VAL A 63 -13.37 -17.38 -29.71
CA VAL A 63 -14.80 -17.73 -29.69
C VAL A 63 -15.16 -18.21 -28.29
N VAL A 64 -16.10 -17.52 -27.65
CA VAL A 64 -16.62 -17.88 -26.32
C VAL A 64 -18.06 -18.35 -26.48
N LYS A 65 -18.37 -19.57 -26.04
CA LYS A 65 -19.71 -20.16 -26.10
C LYS A 65 -20.22 -20.46 -24.69
N GLY A 66 -21.43 -20.02 -24.37
CA GLY A 66 -22.06 -20.31 -23.08
C GLY A 66 -23.45 -19.70 -22.97
N GLY A 67 -24.39 -20.34 -22.24
CA GLY A 67 -25.71 -19.77 -21.99
C GLY A 67 -26.56 -19.49 -23.25
N GLY A 68 -26.36 -20.25 -24.33
CA GLY A 68 -27.09 -20.06 -25.60
C GLY A 68 -26.57 -18.90 -26.48
N GLN A 69 -25.53 -18.19 -26.04
CA GLN A 69 -24.85 -17.15 -26.80
C GLN A 69 -23.45 -17.60 -27.27
N THR A 70 -23.02 -17.04 -28.40
CA THR A 70 -21.67 -17.16 -28.95
C THR A 70 -21.10 -15.76 -29.11
N ILE A 71 -19.97 -15.47 -28.48
CA ILE A 71 -19.26 -14.20 -28.61
C ILE A 71 -18.02 -14.44 -29.48
N LEU A 72 -17.94 -13.72 -30.59
CA LEU A 72 -16.79 -13.70 -31.49
C LEU A 72 -15.93 -12.49 -31.13
N ILE A 73 -14.64 -12.73 -30.88
CA ILE A 73 -13.67 -11.70 -30.48
C ILE A 73 -12.77 -11.41 -31.67
N TYR A 74 -12.67 -10.13 -32.03
CA TYR A 74 -11.83 -9.60 -33.10
C TYR A 74 -10.88 -8.53 -32.53
N ASP A 75 -9.80 -8.19 -33.24
CA ASP A 75 -8.86 -7.11 -32.83
C ASP A 75 -9.59 -5.78 -32.63
N ARG A 76 -10.65 -5.57 -33.40
CA ARG A 76 -11.46 -4.34 -33.43
C ARG A 76 -12.69 -4.39 -32.53
N GLY A 77 -12.91 -5.46 -31.78
CA GLY A 77 -14.01 -5.57 -30.83
C GLY A 77 -14.76 -6.90 -30.91
N MET A 78 -16.06 -6.90 -30.61
CA MET A 78 -16.81 -8.14 -30.37
C MET A 78 -18.14 -8.18 -31.12
N VAL A 79 -18.52 -9.39 -31.55
CA VAL A 79 -19.86 -9.67 -32.10
C VAL A 79 -20.51 -10.75 -31.26
N THR A 80 -21.71 -10.47 -30.74
CA THR A 80 -22.49 -11.45 -29.96
C THR A 80 -23.59 -12.03 -30.82
N LEU A 81 -23.72 -13.35 -30.82
CA LEU A 81 -24.74 -14.11 -31.52
C LEU A 81 -25.59 -14.92 -30.53
N ILE A 82 -26.91 -14.99 -30.78
CA ILE A 82 -27.84 -15.87 -30.08
C ILE A 82 -28.61 -16.66 -31.13
N GLY A 83 -28.66 -17.99 -30.97
CA GLY A 83 -29.30 -18.85 -31.96
C GLY A 83 -28.68 -18.73 -33.37
N GLY A 84 -27.38 -18.44 -33.45
CA GLY A 84 -26.65 -18.28 -34.71
C GLY A 84 -26.88 -16.95 -35.43
N LYS A 85 -27.61 -16.00 -34.81
CA LYS A 85 -27.87 -14.67 -35.37
C LYS A 85 -27.23 -13.56 -34.55
N VAL A 86 -26.71 -12.54 -35.22
CA VAL A 86 -26.08 -11.38 -34.57
C VAL A 86 -27.12 -10.59 -33.77
N VAL A 87 -26.86 -10.39 -32.49
CA VAL A 87 -27.70 -9.59 -31.59
C VAL A 87 -27.02 -8.30 -31.12
N LYS A 88 -25.69 -8.26 -31.12
CA LYS A 88 -24.89 -7.11 -30.68
C LYS A 88 -23.60 -7.02 -31.48
N ILE A 89 -23.25 -5.82 -31.91
CA ILE A 89 -22.01 -5.52 -32.64
C ILE A 89 -21.31 -4.38 -31.89
N GLU A 90 -20.12 -4.67 -31.38
CA GLU A 90 -19.23 -3.71 -30.73
C GLU A 90 -17.90 -3.73 -31.48
N ILE A 91 -17.91 -3.37 -32.76
CA ILE A 91 -16.70 -3.29 -33.58
C ILE A 91 -16.41 -1.82 -33.89
N VAL A 92 -15.19 -1.36 -33.55
CA VAL A 92 -14.71 -0.01 -33.86
C VAL A 92 -14.09 0.04 -35.25
N SER A 93 -14.07 1.22 -35.90
CA SER A 93 -13.37 1.41 -37.19
C SER A 93 -11.84 1.20 -37.04
N PRO A 94 -11.07 0.90 -38.11
CA PRO A 94 -9.61 0.80 -37.98
C PRO A 94 -9.00 2.14 -37.53
N ALA A 95 -9.55 3.25 -38.04
CA ALA A 95 -9.14 4.58 -37.64
C ALA A 95 -9.40 4.84 -36.15
N GLN A 96 -10.56 4.42 -35.64
CA GLN A 96 -10.90 4.54 -34.22
C GLN A 96 -10.01 3.65 -33.35
N LEU A 97 -9.67 2.44 -33.81
CA LEU A 97 -8.76 1.56 -33.07
C LEU A 97 -7.39 2.22 -32.90
N GLU A 98 -6.86 2.85 -33.95
CA GLU A 98 -5.57 3.54 -33.89
C GLU A 98 -5.63 4.80 -33.00
N GLU A 99 -6.71 5.57 -33.08
CA GLU A 99 -6.94 6.70 -32.18
C GLU A 99 -6.95 6.25 -30.71
N ASN A 100 -7.70 5.19 -30.39
CA ASN A 100 -7.78 4.64 -29.03
C ASN A 100 -6.40 4.12 -28.55
N ARG A 101 -5.60 3.54 -29.44
CA ARG A 101 -4.22 3.10 -29.13
C ARG A 101 -3.35 4.30 -28.75
N LEU A 102 -3.35 5.35 -29.58
CA LEU A 102 -2.59 6.57 -29.32
C LEU A 102 -3.05 7.28 -28.04
N GLU A 103 -4.35 7.35 -27.77
CA GLU A 103 -4.89 7.91 -26.53
C GLU A 103 -4.42 7.12 -25.31
N THR A 104 -4.57 5.79 -25.34
CA THR A 104 -4.10 4.91 -24.25
C THR A 104 -2.59 5.07 -24.01
N GLU A 105 -1.79 5.21 -25.06
CA GLU A 105 -0.35 5.44 -24.94
C GLU A 105 -0.02 6.80 -24.29
N ARG A 106 -0.76 7.85 -24.67
CA ARG A 106 -0.64 9.19 -24.06
C ARG A 106 -0.99 9.15 -22.57
N GLU A 107 -2.13 8.57 -22.21
CA GLU A 107 -2.56 8.41 -20.82
C GLU A 107 -1.52 7.64 -19.98
N ARG A 108 -1.00 6.52 -20.51
CA ARG A 108 0.06 5.75 -19.85
C ARG A 108 1.35 6.57 -19.70
N ALA A 109 1.72 7.36 -20.71
CA ALA A 109 2.89 8.21 -20.63
C ALA A 109 2.71 9.34 -19.60
N GLU A 110 1.53 9.93 -19.52
CA GLU A 110 1.17 10.94 -18.52
C GLU A 110 1.14 10.37 -17.11
N SER A 111 0.52 9.20 -16.91
CA SER A 111 0.51 8.49 -15.63
C SER A 111 1.93 8.19 -15.15
N ARG A 112 2.82 7.68 -16.03
CA ARG A 112 4.24 7.46 -15.67
C ARG A 112 4.95 8.75 -15.25
N LYS A 113 4.67 9.87 -15.92
CA LYS A 113 5.23 11.18 -15.54
C LYS A 113 4.70 11.63 -14.19
N ALA A 114 3.39 11.49 -13.95
CA ALA A 114 2.76 11.83 -12.69
C ALA A 114 3.32 11.01 -11.52
N ASP A 115 3.50 9.70 -11.71
CA ASP A 115 4.08 8.80 -10.71
C ASP A 115 5.54 9.14 -10.40
N ALA A 116 6.33 9.45 -11.43
CA ALA A 116 7.72 9.88 -11.26
C ALA A 116 7.81 11.20 -10.46
N LEU A 117 6.94 12.17 -10.76
CA LEU A 117 6.86 13.42 -10.01
C LEU A 117 6.40 13.19 -8.57
N ALA A 118 5.40 12.34 -8.34
CA ALA A 118 4.93 11.99 -7.01
C ALA A 118 6.04 11.30 -6.18
N ARG A 119 6.80 10.39 -6.80
CA ARG A 119 7.97 9.75 -6.18
C ARG A 119 9.04 10.78 -5.81
N GLN A 120 9.36 11.70 -6.72
CA GLN A 120 10.35 12.75 -6.45
C GLN A 120 9.91 13.64 -5.28
N ARG A 121 8.62 14.01 -5.22
CA ARG A 121 8.07 14.76 -4.08
C ARG A 121 8.21 14.01 -2.76
N ARG A 122 7.83 12.72 -2.72
CA ARG A 122 8.01 11.89 -1.51
C ARG A 122 9.47 11.83 -1.05
N ILE A 123 10.42 11.74 -1.98
CA ILE A 123 11.86 11.74 -1.64
C ILE A 123 12.25 13.08 -1.00
N VAL A 124 11.82 14.21 -1.58
CA VAL A 124 12.14 15.54 -1.05
C VAL A 124 11.50 15.75 0.32
N ASP A 125 10.19 15.47 0.44
CA ASP A 125 9.43 15.62 1.67
C ASP A 125 9.96 14.71 2.78
N GLY A 126 10.24 13.45 2.44
CA GLY A 126 10.81 12.48 3.37
C GLY A 126 12.20 12.87 3.85
N ASN A 127 13.08 13.36 2.96
CA ASN A 127 14.39 13.86 3.38
C ASN A 127 14.29 15.10 4.29
N ALA A 128 13.34 16.01 4.02
CA ALA A 128 13.10 17.18 4.85
C ALA A 128 12.57 16.79 6.25
N GLU A 129 11.61 15.85 6.32
CA GLU A 129 11.10 15.31 7.57
C GLU A 129 12.19 14.55 8.35
N LEU A 130 13.00 13.74 7.66
CA LEU A 130 14.13 13.03 8.27
C LEU A 130 15.14 14.01 8.89
N ALA A 131 15.52 15.05 8.16
CA ALA A 131 16.42 16.09 8.67
C ALA A 131 15.82 16.81 9.90
N THR A 132 14.54 17.16 9.83
CA THR A 132 13.81 17.79 10.94
C THR A 132 13.81 16.87 12.16
N ARG A 133 13.55 15.58 11.98
CA ARG A 133 13.49 14.62 13.07
C ARG A 133 14.84 14.33 13.69
N ARG A 134 15.92 14.29 12.89
CA ARG A 134 17.30 14.16 13.38
C ARG A 134 17.74 15.36 14.22
N ALA A 135 17.25 16.55 13.90
CA ALA A 135 17.54 17.77 14.67
C ALA A 135 16.67 17.91 15.94
N ASP A 136 15.61 17.11 16.07
CA ASP A 136 14.66 17.19 17.17
C ASP A 136 15.20 16.50 18.44
N VAL A 137 15.65 17.33 19.39
CA VAL A 137 16.15 16.87 20.69
C VAL A 137 15.04 16.18 21.52
N ALA A 138 13.78 16.59 21.35
CA ALA A 138 12.66 15.96 22.08
C ALA A 138 12.42 14.55 21.57
N PHE A 139 12.60 14.31 20.26
CA PHE A 139 12.51 12.97 19.68
C PHE A 139 13.57 12.02 20.26
N GLY A 140 14.80 12.51 20.45
CA GLY A 140 15.87 11.73 21.09
C GLY A 140 15.55 11.29 22.53
N LYS A 141 14.64 12.00 23.21
CA LYS A 141 14.21 11.69 24.58
C LYS A 141 13.02 10.73 24.67
N LEU A 142 12.40 10.36 23.54
CA LEU A 142 11.33 9.37 23.53
C LEU A 142 11.83 8.00 24.00
N THR A 143 10.90 7.11 24.34
CA THR A 143 11.30 5.73 24.63
C THR A 143 11.82 5.05 23.36
N ALA A 144 12.69 4.05 23.51
CA ALA A 144 13.20 3.31 22.37
C ALA A 144 12.06 2.65 21.55
N ALA A 145 11.00 2.19 22.22
CA ALA A 145 9.81 1.64 21.56
C ALA A 145 9.10 2.66 20.67
N ASP A 146 8.92 3.90 21.15
CA ASP A 146 8.30 4.97 20.38
C ASP A 146 9.15 5.36 19.18
N ARG A 147 10.48 5.41 19.33
CA ARG A 147 11.40 5.68 18.22
C ARG A 147 11.31 4.60 17.14
N VAL A 148 11.30 3.32 17.51
CA VAL A 148 11.12 2.20 16.57
C VAL A 148 9.77 2.32 15.84
N ALA A 149 8.68 2.56 16.57
CA ALA A 149 7.35 2.72 15.98
C ALA A 149 7.31 3.89 14.97
N TYR A 150 7.92 5.01 15.32
CA TYR A 150 8.05 6.15 14.43
C TYR A 150 8.80 5.80 13.15
N TRP A 151 9.98 5.19 13.24
CA TRP A 151 10.80 4.88 12.06
C TRP A 151 10.14 3.86 11.14
N LYS A 152 9.42 2.88 11.69
CA LYS A 152 8.61 1.94 10.88
C LYS A 152 7.47 2.66 10.15
N SER A 153 6.78 3.58 10.83
CA SER A 153 5.74 4.40 10.18
C SER A 153 6.32 5.33 9.11
N PHE A 154 7.49 5.92 9.37
CA PHE A 154 8.21 6.78 8.42
C PHE A 154 8.57 6.00 7.15
N GLN A 155 9.11 4.79 7.27
CA GLN A 155 9.45 3.94 6.13
C GLN A 155 8.21 3.54 5.30
N GLY A 156 7.05 3.39 5.94
CA GLY A 156 5.78 3.18 5.22
C GLY A 156 5.30 4.40 4.43
N ARG A 157 5.52 5.62 4.95
CA ARG A 157 5.16 6.88 4.27
C ARG A 157 6.15 7.27 3.17
N TYR A 158 7.44 6.99 3.37
CA TYR A 158 8.54 7.37 2.50
C TYR A 158 9.45 6.16 2.19
N PRO A 159 8.95 5.19 1.40
CA PRO A 159 9.69 3.95 1.14
C PRO A 159 11.00 4.17 0.37
N GLU A 160 11.15 5.30 -0.31
CA GLU A 160 12.37 5.66 -1.05
C GLU A 160 13.46 6.29 -0.16
N VAL A 161 13.15 6.69 1.07
CA VAL A 161 14.10 7.37 1.98
C VAL A 161 14.66 6.38 2.99
N SER A 162 15.99 6.22 2.99
CA SER A 162 16.68 5.29 3.88
C SER A 162 16.76 5.81 5.30
N VAL A 163 16.26 5.00 6.25
CA VAL A 163 16.34 5.23 7.71
C VAL A 163 16.90 3.99 8.44
N GLY A 164 17.64 3.15 7.72
CA GLY A 164 18.11 1.85 8.24
C GLY A 164 18.97 2.00 9.50
N ALA A 165 19.91 2.97 9.50
CA ALA A 165 20.78 3.22 10.63
C ALA A 165 20.01 3.70 11.87
N GLU A 166 19.03 4.59 11.68
CA GLU A 166 18.19 5.10 12.77
C GLU A 166 17.31 4.02 13.37
N LEU A 167 16.71 3.18 12.52
CA LEU A 167 15.86 2.09 12.96
C LEU A 167 16.68 1.04 13.71
N GLU A 168 17.84 0.64 13.16
CA GLU A 168 18.74 -0.31 13.80
C GLU A 168 19.22 0.20 15.17
N SER A 169 19.61 1.48 15.26
CA SER A 169 19.98 2.09 16.54
C SER A 169 18.83 2.05 17.54
N ALA A 170 17.61 2.42 17.12
CA ALA A 170 16.45 2.42 18.01
C ALA A 170 16.05 0.99 18.45
N GLU A 171 16.19 -0.01 17.57
CA GLU A 171 15.93 -1.42 17.91
C GLU A 171 16.99 -1.97 18.87
N SER A 172 18.26 -1.58 18.71
CA SER A 172 19.33 -1.90 19.66
C SER A 172 19.06 -1.30 21.04
N ASP A 173 18.67 -0.02 21.11
CA ASP A 173 18.31 0.64 22.36
C ASP A 173 17.12 -0.04 23.05
N LEU A 174 16.13 -0.49 22.26
CA LEU A 174 14.96 -1.20 22.77
C LEU A 174 15.34 -2.56 23.34
N ALA A 175 16.22 -3.29 22.66
CA ALA A 175 16.75 -4.57 23.15
C ALA A 175 17.50 -4.37 24.48
N ALA A 176 18.38 -3.37 24.56
CA ALA A 176 19.11 -3.04 25.78
C ALA A 176 18.16 -2.67 26.93
N ALA A 177 17.14 -1.84 26.66
CA ALA A 177 16.14 -1.46 27.67
C ALA A 177 15.34 -2.67 28.17
N ASN A 178 15.03 -3.64 27.31
CA ASN A 178 14.34 -4.86 27.71
C ASN A 178 15.21 -5.77 28.58
N VAL A 179 16.50 -5.89 28.26
CA VAL A 179 17.46 -6.64 29.08
C VAL A 179 17.54 -6.06 30.49
N GLU A 180 17.67 -4.74 30.62
CA GLU A 180 17.71 -4.09 31.93
C GLU A 180 16.40 -4.25 32.72
N LYS A 181 15.23 -4.21 32.05
CA LYS A 181 13.94 -4.50 32.70
C LYS A 181 13.88 -5.92 33.24
N VAL A 182 14.30 -6.91 32.44
CA VAL A 182 14.33 -8.32 32.86
C VAL A 182 15.29 -8.49 34.04
N LYS A 183 16.47 -7.88 33.97
CA LYS A 183 17.46 -7.92 35.06
C LYS A 183 16.93 -7.30 36.35
N ALA A 184 16.29 -6.13 36.26
CA ALA A 184 15.70 -5.46 37.41
C ALA A 184 14.58 -6.29 38.05
N GLU A 185 13.74 -6.93 37.23
CA GLU A 185 12.69 -7.83 37.73
C GLU A 185 13.26 -9.10 38.36
N LYS A 186 14.31 -9.68 37.78
CA LYS A 186 15.05 -10.81 38.39
C LYS A 186 15.63 -10.44 39.75
N GLU A 187 16.24 -9.27 39.87
CA GLU A 187 16.77 -8.78 41.15
C GLU A 187 15.66 -8.55 42.18
N ARG A 188 14.53 -7.96 41.75
CA ARG A 188 13.35 -7.77 42.59
C ARG A 188 12.81 -9.09 43.12
N LEU A 189 12.63 -10.09 42.25
CA LEU A 189 12.18 -11.42 42.64
C LEU A 189 13.18 -12.12 43.56
N ALA A 190 14.49 -11.99 43.30
CA ALA A 190 15.51 -12.56 44.16
C ALA A 190 15.46 -11.98 45.59
N LYS A 191 15.19 -10.68 45.74
CA LYS A 191 15.00 -10.05 47.06
C LYS A 191 13.77 -10.61 47.79
N VAL A 192 12.65 -10.76 47.09
CA VAL A 192 11.41 -11.33 47.65
C VAL A 192 11.62 -12.79 48.05
N ILE A 193 12.31 -13.59 47.23
CA ILE A 193 12.66 -14.98 47.55
C ILE A 193 13.53 -15.02 48.81
N ALA A 194 14.56 -14.18 48.92
CA ALA A 194 15.42 -14.15 50.10
C ALA A 194 14.66 -13.75 51.39
N GLU A 195 13.70 -12.83 51.29
CA GLU A 195 12.82 -12.48 52.40
C GLU A 195 11.91 -13.66 52.80
N LYS A 196 11.34 -14.35 51.82
CA LYS A 196 10.50 -15.52 52.05
C LYS A 196 11.26 -16.72 52.61
N GLU A 197 12.51 -16.93 52.20
CA GLU A 197 13.39 -17.96 52.78
C GLU A 197 13.70 -17.68 54.26
N LYS A 198 13.83 -16.40 54.64
CA LYS A 198 13.95 -16.01 56.05
C LYS A 198 12.65 -16.27 56.81
N GLU A 199 11.50 -15.89 56.25
CA GLU A 199 10.18 -16.19 56.84
C GLU A 199 10.01 -17.71 57.03
N GLU A 200 10.38 -18.53 56.04
CA GLU A 200 10.34 -19.99 56.15
C GLU A 200 11.21 -20.48 57.32
N ALA A 201 12.44 -19.98 57.42
CA ALA A 201 13.37 -20.35 58.50
C ALA A 201 12.83 -19.95 59.89
N GLU A 202 12.23 -18.76 60.02
CA GLU A 202 11.61 -18.29 61.26
C GLU A 202 10.39 -19.15 61.64
N VAL A 203 9.52 -19.47 60.70
CA VAL A 203 8.35 -20.34 60.94
C VAL A 203 8.81 -21.76 61.33
N ALA A 204 9.85 -22.28 60.67
CA ALA A 204 10.44 -23.57 61.01
C ALA A 204 11.05 -23.59 62.42
N ASP A 205 11.76 -22.53 62.81
CA ASP A 205 12.29 -22.35 64.17
C ASP A 205 11.15 -22.27 65.21
N ARG A 206 10.10 -21.47 64.95
CA ARG A 206 8.90 -21.40 65.81
C ARG A 206 8.21 -22.76 65.94
N LEU A 207 8.10 -23.51 64.84
CA LEU A 207 7.54 -24.86 64.85
C LEU A 207 8.36 -25.80 65.74
N SER A 208 9.69 -25.71 65.70
CA SER A 208 10.58 -26.54 66.52
C SER A 208 10.45 -26.27 68.03
N LYS A 209 10.16 -25.02 68.41
CA LYS A 209 10.03 -24.57 69.81
C LYS A 209 8.60 -24.69 70.36
N SER A 210 7.62 -24.97 69.50
CA SER A 210 6.20 -24.96 69.86
C SER A 210 5.80 -26.17 70.72
N VAL A 211 5.23 -25.91 71.89
CA VAL A 211 4.62 -26.94 72.76
C VAL A 211 3.10 -26.79 72.73
N GLY A 212 2.40 -27.83 72.27
CA GLY A 212 0.93 -27.87 72.20
C GLY A 212 0.36 -28.17 70.81
N SER A 213 -0.66 -29.03 70.77
CA SER A 213 -1.25 -29.56 69.52
C SER A 213 -1.81 -28.46 68.59
N TRP A 214 -2.33 -27.36 69.15
CA TRP A 214 -2.86 -26.26 68.35
C TRP A 214 -1.77 -25.46 67.63
N HIS A 215 -0.75 -24.97 68.35
CA HIS A 215 0.37 -24.21 67.78
C HIS A 215 1.15 -25.01 66.72
N LEU A 216 1.33 -26.33 66.94
CA LEU A 216 1.98 -27.21 65.96
C LEU A 216 1.21 -27.29 64.64
N ARG A 217 -0.12 -27.39 64.68
CA ARG A 217 -0.94 -27.44 63.46
C ARG A 217 -0.92 -26.10 62.73
N HIS A 218 -1.01 -25.00 63.47
CA HIS A 218 -0.94 -23.65 62.90
C HIS A 218 0.41 -23.38 62.21
N ASN A 219 1.52 -23.55 62.94
CA ASN A 219 2.86 -23.31 62.38
C ASN A 219 3.18 -24.25 61.21
N ARG A 220 2.68 -25.49 61.22
CA ARG A 220 2.83 -26.41 60.07
C ARG A 220 2.07 -25.95 58.84
N ALA A 221 0.84 -25.44 59.01
CA ALA A 221 0.06 -24.90 57.91
C ALA A 221 0.70 -23.63 57.34
N GLU A 222 1.20 -22.75 58.21
CA GLU A 222 1.94 -21.55 57.83
C GLU A 222 3.22 -21.90 57.05
N LEU A 223 4.04 -22.85 57.55
CA LEU A 223 5.25 -23.31 56.86
C LEU A 223 4.95 -23.88 55.48
N LYS A 224 3.86 -24.65 55.36
CA LYS A 224 3.41 -25.20 54.07
C LYS A 224 3.07 -24.07 53.10
N ARG A 225 2.33 -23.05 53.54
CA ARG A 225 1.97 -21.89 52.73
C ARG A 225 3.20 -21.13 52.23
N VAL A 226 4.15 -20.84 53.13
CA VAL A 226 5.39 -20.11 52.76
C VAL A 226 6.22 -20.90 51.76
N ARG A 227 6.31 -22.23 51.89
CA ARG A 227 6.99 -23.10 50.91
C ARG A 227 6.33 -23.11 49.54
N GLU A 228 5.01 -23.13 49.48
CA GLU A 228 4.24 -23.06 48.24
C GLU A 228 4.51 -21.71 47.55
N GLU A 229 4.39 -20.59 48.27
CA GLU A 229 4.73 -19.25 47.77
C GLU A 229 6.18 -19.16 47.26
N LEU A 230 7.14 -19.74 47.98
CA LEU A 230 8.55 -19.81 47.56
C LEU A 230 8.76 -20.60 46.28
N THR A 231 8.04 -21.72 46.13
CA THR A 231 8.14 -22.57 44.95
C THR A 231 7.65 -21.82 43.72
N ASP A 232 6.52 -21.14 43.83
CA ASP A 232 5.94 -20.33 42.74
C ASP A 232 6.87 -19.16 42.37
N LEU A 233 7.43 -18.46 43.36
CA LEU A 233 8.38 -17.38 43.11
C LEU A 233 9.66 -17.86 42.41
N LYS A 234 10.20 -19.02 42.81
CA LYS A 234 11.38 -19.62 42.17
C LYS A 234 11.08 -20.05 40.73
N GLN A 235 9.90 -20.59 40.46
CA GLN A 235 9.45 -20.91 39.11
C GLN A 235 9.32 -19.64 38.26
N ASN A 236 8.71 -18.57 38.78
CA ASN A 236 8.59 -17.29 38.08
C ASN A 236 9.96 -16.68 37.75
N LEU A 237 10.93 -16.74 38.68
CA LEU A 237 12.29 -16.27 38.42
C LEU A 237 12.99 -17.06 37.30
N SER A 238 12.75 -18.38 37.23
CA SER A 238 13.32 -19.24 36.19
C SER A 238 12.69 -19.05 34.80
N ALA A 239 11.47 -18.51 34.75
CA ALA A 239 10.74 -18.25 33.51
C ALA A 239 11.11 -16.91 32.84
N LEU A 240 11.79 -16.02 33.56
CA LEU A 240 12.33 -14.75 33.06
C LEU A 240 13.72 -14.94 32.44
#